data_AF-A0A848VK82-F1
#
_entry.id   AF-A0A848VK82-F1
#
_cell.length_a   1.000
_cell.length_b   1.000
_cell.length_c   1.000
_cell.angle_alpha   90.00
_cell.angle_beta   90.00
_cell.angle_gamma   90.00
#
_symmetry.space_group_name_H-M   'P 1'
#
loop_
_entity.id
_entity.type
_entity.pdbx_description
1 polymer ?
#
loop_
_entity_poly.entity_id
_entity_poly.type
_entity_poly.pdbx_seq_one_letter_code
_entity_poly.pdbx_strand_id
1 'polypeptide(L)'
;IKQIIALVGDPGMFAIGLLVILTGLWVVHRDRKAGLKIRPKYFGWMLAESTAYAVVVAFIVSRLVGALYYNVAPVTALAAAQVELPLSKMLALSLGAGLYEELVFRVFLVGGLFWVFSRVRRRTKPVVEGAAPPRDIPAYLAAAILGAIVFSAVHYVGAYGDPFQLPSFTFRFLFGLALNALFLLRGFGIAAWTHAIYDVLVVTNTL
;
A
#
# COMPACT_ATOMS: atom_id res chain seq x y z
N ILE A 1 -7.07 -3.64 6.58
CA ILE A 1 -7.78 -4.91 6.94
C ILE A 1 -9.29 -4.85 6.72
N LYS A 2 -9.99 -3.84 7.26
CA LYS A 2 -11.46 -3.74 7.15
C LYS A 2 -11.96 -3.73 5.70
N GLN A 3 -11.24 -3.05 4.82
CA GLN A 3 -11.59 -2.98 3.40
C GLN A 3 -11.38 -4.31 2.67
N ILE A 4 -10.37 -5.09 3.07
CA ILE A 4 -10.16 -6.42 2.52
C ILE A 4 -11.29 -7.36 2.99
N ILE A 5 -11.68 -7.31 4.27
CA ILE A 5 -12.87 -8.04 4.76
C ILE A 5 -14.12 -7.66 3.93
N ALA A 6 -14.32 -6.37 3.65
CA ALA A 6 -15.46 -5.91 2.85
C ALA A 6 -15.43 -6.42 1.40
N LEU A 7 -14.25 -6.61 0.82
CA LEU A 7 -14.07 -7.09 -0.56
C LEU A 7 -14.17 -8.61 -0.71
N VAL A 8 -13.56 -9.36 0.21
CA VAL A 8 -13.38 -10.83 0.07
C VAL A 8 -14.07 -11.65 1.17
N GLY A 9 -14.68 -10.99 2.15
CA GLY A 9 -15.32 -11.63 3.31
C GLY A 9 -14.32 -12.25 4.29
N ASP A 10 -14.84 -12.79 5.39
CA ASP A 10 -14.04 -13.49 6.40
C ASP A 10 -13.24 -14.67 5.83
N PRO A 11 -13.81 -15.54 4.96
CA PRO A 11 -13.05 -16.63 4.35
C PRO A 11 -11.88 -16.12 3.49
N GLY A 12 -12.08 -15.01 2.77
CA GLY A 12 -11.03 -14.39 1.97
C GLY A 12 -9.89 -13.83 2.83
N MET A 13 -10.20 -13.25 3.99
CA MET A 13 -9.17 -12.83 4.94
C MET A 13 -8.35 -13.99 5.50
N PHE A 14 -9.01 -15.11 5.85
CA PHE A 14 -8.29 -16.30 6.28
C PHE A 14 -7.39 -16.86 5.18
N ALA A 15 -7.85 -16.86 3.93
CA ALA A 15 -7.06 -17.29 2.79
C ALA A 15 -5.82 -16.39 2.58
N ILE A 16 -5.98 -15.07 2.68
CA ILE A 16 -4.87 -14.11 2.58
C ILE A 16 -3.91 -14.29 3.76
N GLY A 17 -4.42 -14.45 4.98
CA GLY A 17 -3.60 -14.72 6.18
C GLY A 17 -2.76 -15.99 6.04
N LEU A 18 -3.38 -17.07 5.57
CA LEU A 18 -2.68 -18.31 5.28
C LEU A 18 -1.62 -18.11 4.19
N LEU A 19 -1.95 -17.40 3.11
CA LEU A 19 -1.01 -17.09 2.04
C LEU A 19 0.19 -16.28 2.54
N VAL A 20 -0.03 -15.28 3.40
CA VAL A 20 1.04 -14.47 4.02
C VAL A 20 1.95 -15.36 4.85
N ILE A 21 1.39 -16.22 5.70
CA ILE A 21 2.17 -17.12 6.57
C ILE A 21 2.96 -18.11 5.72
N LEU A 22 2.32 -18.79 4.76
CA LEU A 22 2.98 -19.77 3.89
C LEU A 22 4.09 -19.13 3.05
N THR A 23 3.84 -17.95 2.48
CA THR A 23 4.85 -17.21 1.69
C THR A 23 5.99 -16.77 2.59
N GLY A 24 5.72 -16.26 3.79
CA GLY A 24 6.74 -15.88 4.77
C GLY A 24 7.61 -17.08 5.19
N LEU A 25 6.99 -18.21 5.55
CA LEU A 25 7.70 -19.44 5.89
C LEU A 25 8.55 -19.95 4.73
N TRP A 26 8.03 -19.90 3.51
CA TRP A 26 8.76 -20.28 2.30
C TRP A 26 9.97 -19.38 2.06
N VAL A 27 9.83 -18.05 2.19
CA VAL A 27 10.94 -17.10 2.06
C VAL A 27 12.00 -17.38 3.12
N VAL A 28 11.62 -17.53 4.40
CA VAL A 28 12.56 -17.83 5.49
C VAL A 28 13.30 -19.14 5.23
N HIS A 29 12.60 -20.19 4.79
CA HIS A 29 13.21 -21.48 4.47
C HIS A 29 14.19 -21.38 3.30
N ARG A 30 13.79 -20.71 2.22
CA ARG A 30 14.63 -20.46 1.04
C ARG A 30 15.89 -19.68 1.42
N ASP A 31 15.74 -18.62 2.20
CA ASP A 31 16.84 -17.73 2.59
C ASP A 31 17.83 -18.44 3.52
N ARG A 32 17.33 -19.27 4.44
CA ARG A 32 18.17 -20.15 5.28
C ARG A 32 18.92 -21.16 4.45
N LYS A 33 18.28 -21.80 3.47
CA LYS A 33 18.95 -22.72 2.53
C LYS A 33 20.02 -22.02 1.68
N ALA A 34 19.79 -20.76 1.32
CA ALA A 34 20.75 -19.94 0.58
C ALA A 34 21.90 -19.40 1.46
N GLY A 35 21.92 -19.71 2.77
CA GLY A 35 22.94 -19.24 3.70
C GLY A 35 22.87 -17.74 4.00
N LEU A 36 21.73 -17.09 3.71
CA LEU A 36 21.53 -15.68 3.99
C LEU A 36 21.49 -15.46 5.50
N LYS A 37 22.44 -14.67 6.01
CA LYS A 37 22.50 -14.30 7.42
C LYS A 37 21.53 -13.13 7.66
N ILE A 38 20.45 -13.40 8.38
CA ILE A 38 19.53 -12.35 8.86
C ILE A 38 20.31 -11.43 9.82
N ARG A 39 20.44 -10.15 9.47
CA ARG A 39 21.13 -9.15 10.30
C ARG A 39 20.10 -8.24 10.97
N PRO A 40 19.89 -8.33 12.30
CA PRO A 40 18.88 -7.55 13.01
C PRO A 40 18.97 -6.03 12.76
N LYS A 41 20.19 -5.51 12.59
CA LYS A 41 20.43 -4.09 12.30
C LYS A 41 19.68 -3.57 11.07
N TYR A 42 19.43 -4.42 10.06
CA TYR A 42 18.71 -3.98 8.87
C TYR A 42 17.23 -3.71 9.14
N PHE A 43 16.60 -4.44 10.08
CA PHE A 43 15.23 -4.14 10.49
C PHE A 43 15.15 -2.78 11.18
N GLY A 44 16.16 -2.42 12.00
CA GLY A 44 16.25 -1.09 12.60
C GLY A 44 16.37 0.03 11.55
N TRP A 45 17.23 -0.15 10.54
CA TRP A 45 17.35 0.80 9.43
C TRP A 45 16.08 0.89 8.59
N MET A 46 15.44 -0.24 8.30
CA MET A 46 14.16 -0.27 7.59
C MET A 46 13.07 0.48 8.36
N LEU A 47 13.00 0.30 9.68
CA LEU A 47 12.03 0.99 10.51
C LEU A 47 12.28 2.50 10.50
N ALA A 48 13.52 2.93 10.71
CA ALA A 48 13.89 4.36 10.68
C ALA A 48 13.58 5.02 9.33
N GLU A 49 13.94 4.36 8.23
CA GLU A 49 13.64 4.82 6.87
C GLU A 49 12.13 4.89 6.61
N SER A 50 11.39 3.85 7.01
CA SER A 50 9.95 3.79 6.80
C SER A 50 9.21 4.86 7.59
N THR A 51 9.65 5.16 8.82
CA THR A 51 9.15 6.27 9.63
C THR A 51 9.39 7.61 8.95
N ALA A 52 10.61 7.84 8.43
CA ALA A 52 10.92 9.07 7.71
C ALA A 52 10.02 9.24 6.48
N TYR A 53 9.82 8.17 5.70
CA TYR A 53 8.89 8.21 4.58
C TYR A 53 7.43 8.42 5.02
N ALA A 54 6.98 7.80 6.11
CA ALA A 54 5.61 7.98 6.60
C ALA A 54 5.32 9.44 6.90
N VAL A 55 6.22 10.11 7.62
CA VAL A 55 6.10 11.53 7.96
C VAL A 55 6.19 12.42 6.72
N VAL A 56 7.21 12.22 5.88
CA VAL A 56 7.45 13.07 4.71
C VAL A 56 6.32 12.95 3.68
N VAL A 57 5.90 11.72 3.35
CA VAL A 57 4.82 11.49 2.38
C VAL A 57 3.52 12.05 2.92
N ALA A 58 3.17 11.78 4.18
CA ALA A 58 1.95 12.31 4.76
C ALA A 58 1.94 13.83 4.80
N PHE A 59 3.05 14.47 5.18
CA PHE A 59 3.16 15.93 5.17
C PHE A 59 2.97 16.50 3.75
N ILE A 60 3.67 15.96 2.75
CA ILE A 60 3.57 16.44 1.36
C ILE A 60 2.15 16.26 0.83
N VAL A 61 1.57 15.06 0.99
CA VAL A 61 0.23 14.77 0.48
C VAL A 61 -0.83 15.63 1.19
N SER A 62 -0.75 15.79 2.50
CA SER A 62 -1.65 16.66 3.27
C SER A 62 -1.58 18.11 2.80
N ARG A 63 -0.37 18.64 2.54
CA ARG A 63 -0.18 19.99 2.01
C ARG A 63 -0.78 20.16 0.61
N LEU A 64 -0.58 19.18 -0.27
CA LEU A 64 -1.15 19.19 -1.63
C LEU A 64 -2.68 19.16 -1.59
N VAL A 65 -3.26 18.25 -0.81
CA VAL A 65 -4.72 18.15 -0.62
C VAL A 65 -5.27 19.44 -0.01
N GLY A 66 -4.62 19.97 1.04
CA GLY A 66 -5.02 21.24 1.65
C GLY A 66 -4.99 22.43 0.68
N ALA A 67 -4.01 22.47 -0.22
CA ALA A 67 -3.95 23.50 -1.27
C ALA A 67 -5.06 23.33 -2.33
N LEU A 68 -5.34 22.09 -2.74
CA LEU A 68 -6.40 21.78 -3.72
C LEU A 68 -7.80 22.06 -3.20
N TYR A 69 -8.02 21.92 -1.89
CA TYR A 69 -9.33 22.04 -1.24
C TYR A 69 -9.41 23.17 -0.21
N TYR A 70 -8.58 24.22 -0.35
CA TYR A 70 -8.45 25.31 0.64
C TYR A 70 -9.78 26.00 1.02
N ASN A 71 -10.77 26.03 0.13
CA ASN A 71 -12.11 26.61 0.36
C ASN A 71 -13.15 25.61 0.86
N VAL A 72 -12.78 24.34 1.01
CA VAL A 72 -13.59 23.32 1.67
C VAL A 72 -13.19 23.34 3.14
N ALA A 73 -14.16 23.27 4.06
CA ALA A 73 -13.92 23.26 5.51
C ALA A 73 -12.70 22.39 5.88
N PRO A 74 -11.90 22.78 6.89
CA PRO A 74 -10.63 22.13 7.19
C PRO A 74 -10.84 20.62 7.25
N VAL A 75 -10.15 19.92 6.34
CA VAL A 75 -10.04 18.47 6.36
C VAL A 75 -9.28 18.15 7.64
N THR A 76 -10.02 18.00 8.74
CA THR A 76 -9.49 17.32 9.92
C THR A 76 -9.03 15.98 9.41
N ALA A 77 -7.72 15.74 9.54
CA ALA A 77 -7.05 14.53 9.09
C ALA A 77 -7.97 13.34 9.37
N LEU A 78 -8.39 12.66 8.30
CA LEU A 78 -9.28 11.50 8.27
C LEU A 78 -9.84 11.18 9.67
N ALA A 79 -10.91 11.86 10.07
CA ALA A 79 -11.69 11.41 11.21
C ALA A 79 -12.30 10.07 10.81
N ALA A 80 -11.52 8.99 10.95
CA ALA A 80 -12.04 7.65 10.97
C ALA A 80 -13.22 7.72 11.94
N ALA A 81 -14.39 7.23 11.52
CA ALA A 81 -15.51 7.08 12.42
C ALA A 81 -14.95 6.50 13.73
N GLN A 82 -15.04 7.29 14.81
CA GLN A 82 -14.42 6.99 16.09
C GLN A 82 -15.18 5.82 16.71
N VAL A 83 -14.96 4.63 16.15
CA VAL A 83 -15.30 3.39 16.82
C VAL A 83 -14.33 3.35 17.99
N GLU A 84 -14.86 3.42 19.21
CA GLU A 84 -14.11 3.27 20.45
C GLU A 84 -13.53 1.85 20.53
N LEU A 85 -12.42 1.64 19.82
CA LEU A 85 -11.61 0.45 19.93
C LEU A 85 -10.50 0.73 20.94
N PRO A 86 -10.15 -0.25 21.79
CA PRO A 86 -8.96 -0.14 22.62
C PRO A 86 -7.74 0.06 21.72
N LEU A 87 -6.78 0.88 22.18
CA LEU A 87 -5.56 1.23 21.45
C LEU A 87 -4.83 -0.02 20.89
N SER A 88 -4.80 -1.11 21.64
CA SER A 88 -4.20 -2.38 21.19
C SER A 88 -4.81 -2.92 19.90
N LYS A 89 -6.14 -2.81 19.73
CA LYS A 89 -6.82 -3.21 18.50
C LYS A 89 -6.54 -2.23 17.36
N MET A 90 -6.48 -0.93 17.65
CA MET A 90 -6.14 0.08 16.65
C MET A 90 -4.73 -0.17 16.11
N LEU A 91 -3.74 -0.37 16.99
CA LEU A 91 -2.37 -0.69 16.61
C LEU A 91 -2.28 -2.00 15.81
N ALA A 92 -2.99 -3.05 16.23
CA ALA A 92 -3.02 -4.31 15.49
C ALA A 92 -3.61 -4.13 14.08
N LEU A 93 -4.67 -3.32 13.95
CA LEU A 93 -5.28 -3.01 12.66
C LEU A 93 -4.35 -2.17 11.77
N SER A 94 -3.65 -1.17 12.32
CA SER A 94 -2.67 -0.35 11.61
C SER A 94 -1.48 -1.17 11.09
N LEU A 95 -0.89 -1.99 11.96
CA LEU A 95 0.22 -2.88 11.58
C LEU A 95 -0.20 -3.91 10.53
N GLY A 96 -1.38 -4.50 10.73
CA GLY A 96 -1.94 -5.45 9.78
C GLY A 96 -2.33 -4.80 8.45
N ALA A 97 -2.88 -3.58 8.45
CA ALA A 97 -3.21 -2.86 7.22
C ALA A 97 -1.98 -2.68 6.33
N GLY A 98 -0.85 -2.22 6.89
CA GLY A 98 0.40 -2.11 6.12
C GLY A 98 0.85 -3.44 5.49
N LEU A 99 0.75 -4.57 6.19
CA LEU A 99 1.11 -5.86 5.59
C LEU A 99 0.11 -6.34 4.53
N TYR A 100 -1.17 -6.39 4.89
CA TYR A 100 -2.21 -7.01 4.06
C TYR A 100 -2.58 -6.14 2.85
N GLU A 101 -2.69 -4.82 3.04
CA GLU A 101 -3.09 -3.91 1.98
C GLU A 101 -1.96 -3.71 0.98
N GLU A 102 -0.70 -3.57 1.42
CA GLU A 102 0.41 -3.54 0.46
C GLU A 102 0.49 -4.83 -0.35
N LEU A 103 0.26 -6.00 0.25
CA LEU A 103 0.28 -7.27 -0.48
C LEU A 103 -0.82 -7.30 -1.56
N VAL A 104 -2.06 -6.97 -1.18
CA VAL A 104 -3.20 -6.98 -2.10
C VAL A 104 -3.04 -5.92 -3.19
N PHE A 105 -2.76 -4.68 -2.83
CA PHE A 105 -2.77 -3.58 -3.80
C PHE A 105 -1.50 -3.52 -4.64
N ARG A 106 -0.31 -3.80 -4.09
CA ARG A 106 0.96 -3.55 -4.82
C ARG A 106 1.43 -4.83 -5.51
N VAL A 107 1.42 -5.95 -4.79
CA VAL A 107 1.88 -7.21 -5.36
C VAL A 107 0.83 -7.82 -6.28
N PHE A 108 -0.41 -7.99 -5.81
CA PHE A 108 -1.44 -8.62 -6.62
C PHE A 108 -2.09 -7.69 -7.63
N LEU A 109 -2.62 -6.55 -7.19
CA LEU A 109 -3.34 -5.65 -8.10
C LEU A 109 -2.39 -4.93 -9.06
N VAL A 110 -1.46 -4.10 -8.56
CA VAL A 110 -0.53 -3.35 -9.44
C VAL A 110 0.38 -4.31 -10.22
N GLY A 111 0.94 -5.33 -9.58
CA GLY A 111 1.75 -6.36 -10.26
C GLY A 111 0.96 -7.12 -11.35
N GLY A 112 -0.29 -7.51 -11.05
CA GLY A 112 -1.17 -8.17 -12.00
C GLY A 112 -1.57 -7.27 -13.18
N LEU A 113 -1.98 -6.04 -12.90
CA LEU A 113 -2.29 -5.02 -13.92
C LEU A 113 -1.07 -4.75 -14.82
N PHE A 114 0.10 -4.57 -14.21
CA PHE A 114 1.34 -4.36 -14.95
C PHE A 114 1.66 -5.55 -15.87
N TRP A 115 1.48 -6.78 -15.39
CA TRP A 115 1.67 -7.99 -16.20
C TRP A 115 0.72 -8.02 -17.40
N VAL A 116 -0.58 -7.76 -17.18
CA VAL A 116 -1.60 -7.70 -18.25
C VAL A 116 -1.26 -6.61 -19.27
N PHE A 117 -1.05 -5.38 -18.81
CA PHE A 117 -0.77 -4.23 -19.68
C PHE A 117 0.52 -4.41 -20.48
N SER A 118 1.55 -4.99 -19.86
CA SER A 118 2.79 -5.32 -20.54
C SER A 118 2.60 -6.42 -21.58
N ARG A 119 1.82 -7.45 -21.28
CA ARG A 119 1.50 -8.54 -22.22
C ARG A 119 0.76 -8.03 -23.44
N VAL A 120 -0.24 -7.17 -23.25
CA VAL A 120 -1.02 -6.56 -24.34
C VAL A 120 -0.11 -5.70 -25.21
N ARG A 121 0.69 -4.80 -24.63
CA ARG A 121 1.59 -3.93 -25.41
C ARG A 121 2.68 -4.71 -26.16
N ARG A 122 3.20 -5.79 -25.60
CA ARG A 122 4.20 -6.62 -26.30
C ARG A 122 3.62 -7.38 -27.48
N ARG A 123 2.32 -7.68 -27.49
CA ARG A 123 1.65 -8.28 -28.65
C ARG A 123 1.49 -7.30 -29.82
N THR A 124 1.45 -6.00 -29.54
CA THR A 124 1.24 -4.96 -30.56
C THR A 124 2.53 -4.32 -31.06
N LYS A 125 3.69 -4.65 -30.48
CA LYS A 125 5.00 -4.15 -30.93
C LYS A 125 5.77 -5.24 -31.69
N PRO A 126 6.40 -4.92 -32.84
CA PRO A 126 7.24 -5.88 -33.54
C PRO A 126 8.42 -6.30 -32.64
N VAL A 127 8.65 -7.62 -32.57
CA VAL A 127 9.78 -8.19 -31.84
C VAL A 127 11.03 -7.96 -32.70
N VAL A 128 11.95 -7.15 -32.19
CA VAL A 128 13.30 -7.06 -32.76
C VAL A 128 14.14 -8.14 -32.08
N GLU A 129 14.53 -9.17 -32.83
CA GLU A 129 15.43 -10.22 -32.32
C GLU A 129 16.74 -9.60 -31.80
N GLY A 130 17.19 -10.02 -30.62
CA GLY A 130 18.42 -9.55 -29.99
C GLY A 130 18.32 -8.28 -29.15
N ALA A 131 17.19 -7.57 -29.14
CA ALA A 131 17.00 -6.40 -28.28
C ALA A 131 16.59 -6.79 -26.85
N ALA A 132 17.14 -6.12 -25.84
CA ALA A 132 16.67 -6.26 -24.47
C ALA A 132 15.17 -5.89 -24.38
N PRO A 133 14.35 -6.60 -23.58
CA PRO A 133 12.94 -6.26 -23.45
C PRO A 133 12.81 -4.80 -22.97
N PRO A 134 11.99 -3.97 -23.66
CA PRO A 134 11.88 -2.57 -23.32
C PRO A 134 11.35 -2.39 -21.90
N ARG A 135 11.87 -1.38 -21.18
CA ARG A 135 11.29 -0.98 -19.89
C ARG A 135 9.86 -0.54 -20.12
N ASP A 136 8.93 -1.30 -19.54
CA ASP A 136 7.50 -1.19 -19.77
C ASP A 136 6.86 -0.05 -18.93
N ILE A 137 7.55 1.10 -18.82
CA ILE A 137 7.20 2.24 -17.96
C ILE A 137 5.74 2.68 -18.14
N PRO A 138 5.19 2.83 -19.36
CA PRO A 138 3.79 3.24 -19.52
C PRO A 138 2.78 2.23 -18.95
N ALA A 139 3.09 0.92 -18.98
CA ALA A 139 2.20 -0.07 -18.37
C ALA A 139 2.25 0.05 -16.85
N TYR A 140 3.43 0.29 -16.29
CA TYR A 140 3.56 0.47 -14.85
C TYR A 140 2.83 1.72 -14.39
N LEU A 141 2.98 2.84 -15.09
CA LEU A 141 2.26 4.08 -14.76
C LEU A 141 0.74 3.87 -14.82
N ALA A 142 0.23 3.22 -15.87
CA ALA A 142 -1.19 2.90 -15.97
C ALA A 142 -1.65 1.98 -14.82
N ALA A 143 -0.87 0.94 -14.49
CA ALA A 143 -1.16 0.02 -13.40
C ALA A 143 -1.13 0.72 -12.03
N ALA A 144 -0.15 1.59 -11.79
CA ALA A 144 0.00 2.33 -10.54
C ALA A 144 -1.13 3.35 -10.35
N ILE A 145 -1.53 4.07 -11.41
CA ILE A 145 -2.65 5.01 -11.36
C ILE A 145 -3.96 4.27 -11.11
N LEU A 146 -4.25 3.24 -11.89
CA LEU A 146 -5.48 2.45 -11.71
C LEU A 146 -5.50 1.76 -10.35
N GLY A 147 -4.38 1.19 -9.93
CA GLY A 147 -4.24 0.57 -8.61
C GLY A 147 -4.45 1.56 -7.47
N ALA A 148 -3.94 2.79 -7.57
CA ALA A 148 -4.15 3.84 -6.58
C ALA A 148 -5.60 4.35 -6.56
N ILE A 149 -6.28 4.41 -7.71
CA ILE A 149 -7.72 4.72 -7.79
C ILE A 149 -8.52 3.65 -7.06
N VAL A 150 -8.27 2.37 -7.35
CA VAL A 150 -8.95 1.25 -6.68
C VAL A 150 -8.65 1.25 -5.18
N PHE A 151 -7.39 1.44 -4.79
CA PHE A 151 -6.98 1.58 -3.38
C PHE A 151 -7.78 2.68 -2.67
N SER A 152 -7.94 3.85 -3.29
CA SER A 152 -8.76 4.91 -2.71
C SER A 152 -10.24 4.53 -2.67
N ALA A 153 -10.80 4.04 -3.78
CA ALA A 153 -12.21 3.72 -3.91
C ALA A 153 -12.70 2.68 -2.89
N VAL A 154 -11.90 1.65 -2.60
CA VAL A 154 -12.31 0.59 -1.66
C VAL A 154 -12.51 1.10 -0.25
N HIS A 155 -11.97 2.27 0.12
CA HIS A 155 -12.17 2.86 1.44
C HIS A 155 -13.59 3.38 1.68
N TYR A 156 -14.41 3.44 0.64
CA TYR A 156 -15.78 3.97 0.67
C TYR A 156 -16.84 2.90 0.41
N VAL A 157 -16.45 1.62 0.36
CA VAL A 157 -17.32 0.51 -0.03
C VAL A 157 -17.54 -0.45 1.13
N GLY A 158 -18.75 -1.01 1.23
CA GLY A 158 -19.11 -2.03 2.21
C GLY A 158 -19.47 -1.45 3.59
N ALA A 159 -19.78 -2.33 4.54
CA ALA A 159 -20.29 -1.97 5.86
C ALA A 159 -19.29 -1.17 6.73
N TYR A 160 -18.00 -1.16 6.35
CA TYR A 160 -16.93 -0.44 7.04
C TYR A 160 -16.33 0.70 6.19
N GLY A 161 -17.01 1.10 5.11
CA GLY A 161 -16.60 2.21 4.26
C GLY A 161 -16.82 3.56 4.94
N ASP A 162 -15.89 4.49 4.74
CA ASP A 162 -16.05 5.87 5.19
C ASP A 162 -17.11 6.60 4.34
N PRO A 163 -17.73 7.68 4.85
CA PRO A 163 -18.48 8.60 4.02
C PRO A 163 -17.62 9.15 2.89
N PHE A 164 -18.13 9.09 1.66
CA PHE A 164 -17.39 9.58 0.51
C PHE A 164 -17.16 11.09 0.61
N GLN A 165 -15.89 11.48 0.62
CA GLN A 165 -15.46 12.87 0.58
C GLN A 165 -14.27 13.01 -0.36
N LEU A 166 -14.38 13.92 -1.33
CA LEU A 166 -13.36 14.13 -2.35
C LEU A 166 -11.96 14.43 -1.78
N PRO A 167 -11.79 15.24 -0.71
CA PRO A 167 -10.46 15.46 -0.14
C PRO A 167 -9.81 14.19 0.42
N SER A 168 -10.58 13.37 1.15
CA SER A 168 -10.09 12.09 1.68
C SER A 168 -9.77 11.09 0.56
N PHE A 169 -10.54 11.11 -0.54
CA PHE A 169 -10.32 10.24 -1.69
C PHE A 169 -9.02 10.64 -2.39
N THR A 170 -8.80 11.93 -2.59
CA THR A 170 -7.59 12.47 -3.20
C THR A 170 -6.37 12.21 -2.32
N PHE A 171 -6.49 12.34 -1.00
CA PHE A 171 -5.42 11.98 -0.06
C PHE A 171 -5.01 10.52 -0.25
N ARG A 172 -5.96 9.58 -0.19
CA ARG A 172 -5.69 8.13 -0.33
C ARG A 172 -5.14 7.78 -1.70
N PHE A 173 -5.63 8.42 -2.76
CA PHE A 173 -5.12 8.25 -4.12
C PHE A 173 -3.64 8.67 -4.23
N LEU A 174 -3.31 9.88 -3.77
CA LEU A 174 -1.93 10.39 -3.82
C LEU A 174 -0.99 9.62 -2.90
N PHE A 175 -1.45 9.27 -1.69
CA PHE A 175 -0.70 8.42 -0.76
C PHE A 175 -0.46 7.01 -1.36
N GLY A 176 -1.48 6.45 -2.02
CA GLY A 176 -1.38 5.19 -2.76
C GLY A 176 -0.35 5.23 -3.88
N LEU A 177 -0.28 6.32 -4.65
CA LEU A 177 0.77 6.55 -5.66
C LEU A 177 2.16 6.66 -5.04
N ALA A 178 2.31 7.38 -3.92
CA ALA A 178 3.58 7.48 -3.21
C ALA A 178 4.07 6.11 -2.72
N LEU A 179 3.17 5.27 -2.19
CA LEU A 179 3.47 3.89 -1.82
C LEU A 179 3.83 3.02 -3.03
N ASN A 180 3.21 3.20 -4.20
CA ASN A 180 3.64 2.54 -5.44
C ASN A 180 5.06 2.94 -5.86
N ALA A 181 5.45 4.20 -5.63
CA ALA A 181 6.82 4.65 -5.87
C ALA A 181 7.81 4.02 -4.88
N LEU A 182 7.47 4.01 -3.58
CA LEU A 182 8.29 3.36 -2.55
C LEU A 182 8.45 1.86 -2.80
N PHE A 183 7.37 1.18 -3.19
CA PHE A 183 7.40 -0.23 -3.56
C PHE A 183 8.41 -0.51 -4.68
N LEU A 184 8.44 0.33 -5.73
CA LEU A 184 9.36 0.16 -6.86
C LEU A 184 10.81 0.50 -6.49
N LEU A 185 11.02 1.55 -5.70
CA LEU A 185 12.36 2.09 -5.41
C LEU A 185 13.05 1.38 -4.25
N ARG A 186 12.28 0.92 -3.26
CA ARG A 186 12.77 0.42 -1.96
C ARG A 186 12.25 -0.98 -1.62
N GLY A 187 11.21 -1.44 -2.31
CA GLY A 187 10.66 -2.79 -2.14
C GLY A 187 9.49 -2.86 -1.16
N PHE A 188 8.91 -4.06 -1.07
CA PHE A 188 7.71 -4.38 -0.29
C PHE A 188 7.82 -4.00 1.19
N GLY A 189 8.93 -4.37 1.85
CA GLY A 189 9.07 -4.17 3.29
C GLY A 189 9.01 -2.70 3.70
N ILE A 190 9.66 -1.80 2.94
CA ILE A 190 9.63 -0.36 3.22
C ILE A 190 8.24 0.21 2.96
N ALA A 191 7.59 -0.14 1.85
CA ALA A 191 6.22 0.31 1.57
C ALA A 191 5.23 -0.12 2.67
N ALA A 192 5.30 -1.39 3.10
CA ALA A 192 4.43 -1.95 4.13
C ALA A 192 4.64 -1.29 5.50
N TRP A 193 5.90 -1.08 5.90
CA TRP A 193 6.20 -0.38 7.15
C TRP A 193 5.84 1.10 7.08
N THR A 194 6.06 1.79 5.96
CA THR A 194 5.66 3.19 5.79
C THR A 194 4.16 3.36 5.96
N HIS A 195 3.36 2.49 5.33
CA HIS A 195 1.90 2.50 5.49
C HIS A 195 1.48 2.19 6.94
N ALA A 196 2.00 1.10 7.52
CA ALA A 196 1.68 0.71 8.90
C ALA A 196 2.03 1.81 9.91
N ILE A 197 3.20 2.45 9.76
CA ILE A 197 3.65 3.52 10.65
C ILE A 197 2.80 4.77 10.46
N TYR A 198 2.46 5.14 9.23
CA TYR A 198 1.50 6.23 8.98
C TYR A 198 0.19 5.99 9.73
N ASP A 199 -0.40 4.80 9.60
CA ASP A 199 -1.64 4.46 10.29
C ASP A 199 -1.47 4.51 11.82
N VAL A 200 -0.33 4.04 12.35
CA VAL A 200 -0.01 4.14 13.79
C VAL A 200 0.02 5.60 14.22
N LEU A 201 0.74 6.46 13.49
CA LEU A 201 0.88 7.88 13.84
C LEU A 201 -0.49 8.59 13.86
N VAL A 202 -1.38 8.25 12.92
CA VAL A 202 -2.75 8.76 12.87
C VAL A 202 -3.55 8.30 14.10
N VAL A 203 -3.55 7.00 14.42
CA VAL A 203 -4.35 6.50 15.56
C VAL A 203 -3.82 6.92 16.93
N THR A 204 -2.54 7.28 17.03
CA THR A 204 -1.92 7.83 18.25
C THR A 204 -1.94 9.36 18.31
N ASN A 205 -2.47 10.06 17.30
CA ASN A 205 -2.48 11.52 17.19
C ASN A 205 -1.07 12.15 17.31
N THR A 206 -0.07 11.52 16.71
CA THR A 206 1.34 11.99 16.72
C THR A 206 1.78 12.57 15.38
N LEU A 207 0.84 12.71 14.44
CA LEU A 207 0.96 13.35 13.13
C LEU A 207 -0.38 14.02 12.82
#